data_AF-A0A844M1A6-F1
#
_entry.id   AF-A0A844M1A6-F1
#
_cell.length_a   1.000
_cell.length_b   1.000
_cell.length_c   1.000
_cell.angle_alpha   90.00
_cell.angle_beta   90.00
_cell.angle_gamma   90.00
#
_symmetry.space_group_name_H-M   'P 1'
#
loop_
_entity.id
_entity.type
_entity.pdbx_description
1 polymer ?
#
loop_
_entity_poly.entity_id
_entity_poly.type
_entity_poly.pdbx_seq_one_letter_code
_entity_poly.pdbx_strand_id
1 'polypeptide(L)'
;MTLKITFDEDAFQKNEEPDTNFEKPEFKKFNMRFNNLDLVIIDAIAKRNGTSRSQIINDFIEAVLKDFLTNCSEDEALLMCKYAESLSEDKIKNNKDFSWDSWYGNWRYGWATEGHLYQAVRSLSEDIENNNASTELLRLLKLLKMSKSSLESTT
;
A
#
# COMPACT_ATOMS: atom_id res chain seq x y z
N MET A 1 -15.11 52.74 -28.70
CA MET A 1 -15.36 52.32 -27.31
C MET A 1 -14.06 51.76 -26.77
N THR A 2 -13.43 52.46 -25.83
CA THR A 2 -12.14 52.07 -25.27
C THR A 2 -12.41 51.33 -23.97
N LEU A 3 -12.11 50.04 -23.90
CA LEU A 3 -12.25 49.25 -22.68
C LEU A 3 -11.21 49.74 -21.67
N LYS A 4 -11.66 50.39 -20.60
CA LYS A 4 -10.83 50.67 -19.42
C LYS A 4 -10.70 49.39 -18.62
N ILE A 5 -9.54 48.73 -18.73
CA ILE A 5 -9.16 47.64 -17.84
C ILE A 5 -8.65 48.31 -16.56
N THR A 6 -9.40 48.19 -15.46
CA THR A 6 -8.94 48.56 -14.12
C THR A 6 -8.36 47.32 -13.45
N PHE A 7 -7.07 47.37 -13.10
CA PHE A 7 -6.41 46.36 -12.30
C PHE A 7 -6.80 46.60 -10.83
N ASP A 8 -7.45 45.61 -10.23
CA ASP A 8 -7.76 45.59 -8.81
C ASP A 8 -6.59 44.90 -8.08
N GLU A 9 -5.69 45.70 -7.49
CA GLU A 9 -4.51 45.18 -6.78
C GLU A 9 -4.90 44.37 -5.53
N ASP A 10 -6.12 44.57 -5.00
CA ASP A 10 -6.62 43.82 -3.84
C ASP A 10 -7.01 42.38 -4.21
N ALA A 11 -7.33 42.10 -5.48
CA ALA A 11 -7.58 40.74 -5.97
C ALA A 11 -6.31 39.87 -6.04
N PHE A 12 -5.13 40.48 -5.89
CA PHE A 12 -3.82 39.81 -5.86
C PHE A 12 -3.19 39.79 -4.47
N GLN A 13 -3.91 40.23 -3.42
CA GLN A 13 -3.47 39.97 -2.06
C GLN A 13 -3.32 38.47 -1.90
N LYS A 14 -2.10 38.04 -1.57
CA LYS A 14 -1.79 36.64 -1.25
C LYS A 14 -2.75 36.22 -0.14
N ASN A 15 -3.81 35.52 -0.51
CA ASN A 15 -4.49 34.63 0.42
C ASN A 15 -3.38 33.83 1.07
N GLU A 16 -3.24 33.95 2.39
CA GLU A 16 -2.32 33.11 3.17
C GLU A 16 -2.47 31.70 2.61
N GLU A 17 -1.36 31.17 2.07
CA GLU A 17 -1.34 29.80 1.57
C GLU A 17 -1.96 28.98 2.70
N PRO A 18 -3.07 28.24 2.46
CA PRO A 18 -3.62 27.41 3.51
C PRO A 18 -2.46 26.58 3.99
N ASP A 19 -2.18 26.68 5.29
CA ASP A 19 -1.08 26.01 5.96
C ASP A 19 -1.32 24.52 5.76
N THR A 20 -0.83 24.04 4.62
CA THR A 20 -0.85 22.65 4.21
C THR A 20 0.35 22.02 4.88
N ASN A 21 0.40 22.18 6.20
CA ASN A 21 0.98 21.22 7.11
C ASN A 21 0.15 19.93 6.97
N PHE A 22 0.23 19.30 5.80
CA PHE A 22 0.10 17.87 5.69
C PHE A 22 1.23 17.35 6.57
N GLU A 23 0.88 16.92 7.78
CA GLU A 23 1.73 16.02 8.54
C GLU A 23 2.09 14.89 7.58
N LYS A 24 3.31 14.96 7.05
CA LYS A 24 3.82 13.93 6.17
C LYS A 24 3.78 12.67 7.00
N PRO A 25 3.04 11.63 6.58
CA PRO A 25 2.99 10.41 7.35
C PRO A 25 4.42 9.96 7.65
N GLU A 26 4.70 9.57 8.89
CA GLU A 26 6.00 9.00 9.26
C GLU A 26 6.12 7.63 8.57
N PHE A 27 6.51 7.66 7.29
CA PHE A 27 6.90 6.47 6.59
C PHE A 27 8.21 6.00 7.20
N LYS A 28 8.20 4.78 7.74
CA LYS A 28 9.42 4.07 8.08
C LYS A 28 10.27 3.98 6.80
N LYS A 29 11.31 4.80 6.70
CA LYS A 29 12.23 4.77 5.56
C LYS A 29 13.01 3.46 5.63
N PHE A 30 12.71 2.56 4.69
CA PHE A 30 13.49 1.34 4.52
C PHE A 30 14.78 1.68 3.76
N ASN A 31 15.92 1.60 4.46
CA ASN A 31 17.23 1.76 3.85
C ASN A 31 17.62 0.48 3.10
N MET A 32 17.13 0.35 1.87
CA MET A 32 17.54 -0.70 0.95
C MET A 32 18.89 -0.39 0.33
N ARG A 33 19.73 -1.43 0.18
CA ARG A 33 21.00 -1.33 -0.54
C ARG A 33 20.82 -1.89 -1.94
N PHE A 34 21.16 -1.10 -2.94
CA PHE A 34 21.11 -1.49 -4.35
C PHE A 34 22.52 -1.55 -4.91
N ASN A 35 22.72 -2.41 -5.92
CA ASN A 35 23.94 -2.35 -6.72
C ASN A 35 23.96 -1.02 -7.51
N ASN A 36 25.14 -0.44 -7.71
CA ASN A 36 25.32 0.76 -8.51
C ASN A 36 24.78 0.59 -9.94
N LEU A 37 24.92 -0.61 -10.52
CA LEU A 37 24.40 -0.89 -11.85
C LEU A 37 22.86 -0.87 -11.89
N ASP A 38 22.21 -1.43 -10.88
CA ASP A 38 20.74 -1.40 -10.76
C ASP A 38 20.24 0.04 -10.64
N LEU A 39 20.93 0.88 -9.87
CA LEU A 39 20.59 2.29 -9.72
C LEU A 39 20.66 3.04 -11.06
N VAL A 40 21.68 2.77 -11.89
CA VAL A 40 21.79 3.36 -13.23
C VAL A 40 20.62 2.95 -14.13
N ILE A 41 20.22 1.69 -14.07
CA ILE A 41 19.06 1.18 -14.83
C ILE A 41 17.78 1.85 -14.35
N ILE A 42 17.56 1.92 -13.04
CA ILE A 42 16.39 2.58 -12.44
C ILE A 42 16.33 4.06 -12.84
N ASP A 43 17.46 4.76 -12.83
CA ASP A 43 17.54 6.16 -13.25
C ASP A 43 17.17 6.36 -14.72
N ALA A 44 17.63 5.47 -15.60
CA ALA A 44 17.27 5.51 -17.00
C ALA A 44 15.76 5.31 -17.22
N ILE A 45 15.15 4.38 -16.48
CA ILE A 45 13.70 4.13 -16.53
C ILE A 45 12.92 5.32 -15.97
N ALA A 46 13.33 5.85 -14.82
CA ALA A 46 12.71 7.01 -14.18
C ALA A 46 12.73 8.23 -15.12
N LYS A 47 13.88 8.49 -15.76
CA LYS A 47 14.02 9.57 -16.75
C LYS A 47 13.13 9.37 -17.98
N ARG A 48 13.04 8.13 -18.50
CA ARG A 48 12.18 7.81 -19.64
C ARG A 48 10.70 8.02 -19.30
N ASN A 49 10.29 7.62 -18.11
CA ASN A 49 8.88 7.66 -17.67
C ASN A 49 8.49 9.03 -17.09
N GLY A 50 9.43 9.94 -16.85
CA GLY A 50 9.17 11.24 -16.21
C GLY A 50 8.78 11.12 -14.73
N THR A 51 9.22 10.06 -14.06
CA THR A 51 8.88 9.77 -12.65
C THR A 51 10.12 9.83 -11.75
N SER A 52 9.91 9.80 -10.43
CA SER A 52 11.04 9.74 -9.47
C SER A 52 11.62 8.33 -9.39
N ARG A 53 12.91 8.23 -9.05
CA ARG A 53 13.59 6.95 -8.75
C ARG A 53 12.82 6.14 -7.68
N SER A 54 12.39 6.81 -6.62
CA SER A 54 11.62 6.17 -5.53
C SER A 54 10.31 5.59 -6.01
N GLN A 55 9.63 6.24 -6.98
CA GLN A 55 8.41 5.70 -7.56
C GLN A 55 8.69 4.37 -8.28
N ILE A 56 9.73 4.33 -9.13
CA ILE A 56 10.10 3.10 -9.84
C ILE A 56 10.46 1.97 -8.87
N ILE A 57 11.16 2.28 -7.77
CA ILE A 57 11.50 1.31 -6.74
C ILE A 57 10.22 0.79 -6.04
N ASN A 58 9.30 1.67 -5.68
CA ASN A 58 8.04 1.27 -5.05
C ASN A 58 7.20 0.41 -5.98
N ASP A 59 7.06 0.80 -7.25
CA ASP A 59 6.32 0.04 -8.27
C ASP A 59 6.93 -1.36 -8.47
N PHE A 60 8.27 -1.46 -8.46
CA PHE A 60 8.97 -2.73 -8.55
C PHE A 60 8.73 -3.61 -7.31
N ILE A 61 8.84 -3.04 -6.10
CA ILE A 61 8.56 -3.77 -4.86
C ILE A 61 7.12 -4.27 -4.86
N GLU A 62 6.17 -3.42 -5.24
CA GLU A 62 4.76 -3.80 -5.34
C GLU A 62 4.55 -4.95 -6.34
N ALA A 63 5.19 -4.90 -7.50
CA ALA A 63 5.11 -5.97 -8.50
C ALA A 63 5.66 -7.30 -7.97
N VAL A 64 6.80 -7.28 -7.28
CA VAL A 64 7.40 -8.48 -6.66
C VAL A 64 6.51 -9.06 -5.57
N LEU A 65 5.93 -8.20 -4.71
CA LEU A 65 5.01 -8.64 -3.66
C LEU A 65 3.74 -9.26 -4.24
N LYS A 66 3.17 -8.65 -5.28
CA LYS A 66 2.01 -9.19 -5.99
C LYS A 66 2.33 -10.55 -6.60
N ASP A 67 3.44 -10.67 -7.33
CA ASP A 67 3.89 -11.93 -7.92
C ASP A 67 4.06 -13.02 -6.85
N PHE A 68 4.71 -12.70 -5.73
CA PHE A 68 4.82 -13.62 -4.59
C PHE A 68 3.45 -14.09 -4.09
N LEU A 69 2.52 -13.18 -3.84
CA LEU A 69 1.17 -13.51 -3.38
C LEU A 69 0.39 -14.36 -4.38
N THR A 70 0.57 -14.13 -5.69
CA THR A 70 -0.09 -14.95 -6.72
C THR A 70 0.42 -16.40 -6.79
N ASN A 71 1.61 -16.65 -6.23
CA ASN A 71 2.23 -17.98 -6.18
C ASN A 71 2.00 -18.69 -4.83
N CYS A 72 1.38 -18.03 -3.85
CA CYS A 72 1.00 -18.63 -2.57
C CYS A 72 -0.32 -19.41 -2.68
N SER A 73 -0.60 -20.25 -1.69
CA SER A 73 -1.94 -20.83 -1.55
C SER A 73 -2.96 -19.73 -1.23
N GLU A 74 -4.23 -19.97 -1.59
CA GLU A 74 -5.29 -18.97 -1.44
C GLU A 74 -5.44 -18.50 0.01
N ASP A 75 -5.39 -19.42 0.96
CA ASP A 75 -5.53 -19.10 2.39
C ASP A 75 -4.33 -18.31 2.92
N GLU A 76 -3.11 -18.63 2.49
CA GLU A 76 -1.91 -17.90 2.87
C GLU A 76 -1.91 -16.48 2.30
N ALA A 77 -2.25 -16.34 1.01
CA ALA A 77 -2.33 -15.05 0.34
C ALA A 77 -3.40 -14.17 0.97
N LEU A 78 -4.60 -14.72 1.20
CA LEU A 78 -5.70 -14.03 1.88
C LEU A 78 -5.31 -13.61 3.30
N LEU A 79 -4.64 -14.49 4.05
CA LEU A 79 -4.19 -14.18 5.41
C LEU A 79 -3.15 -13.05 5.42
N MET A 80 -2.19 -13.08 4.49
CA MET A 80 -1.17 -12.04 4.36
C MET A 80 -1.77 -10.68 3.93
N CYS A 81 -2.70 -10.66 2.98
CA CYS A 81 -3.40 -9.44 2.56
C CYS A 81 -4.17 -8.79 3.71
N LYS A 82 -4.94 -9.59 4.48
CA LYS A 82 -5.66 -9.11 5.66
C LYS A 82 -4.72 -8.52 6.71
N TYR A 83 -3.58 -9.17 6.97
CA TYR A 83 -2.59 -8.64 7.91
C TYR A 83 -1.94 -7.37 7.38
N ALA A 84 -1.59 -7.31 6.09
CA ALA A 84 -1.03 -6.12 5.46
C ALA A 84 -1.99 -4.93 5.52
N GLU A 85 -3.29 -5.15 5.29
CA GLU A 85 -4.31 -4.11 5.44
C GLU A 85 -4.40 -3.64 6.91
N SER A 86 -4.39 -4.56 7.88
CA SER A 86 -4.41 -4.19 9.31
C SER A 86 -3.15 -3.42 9.76
N LEU A 87 -2.01 -3.64 9.11
CA LEU A 87 -0.78 -2.88 9.36
C LEU A 87 -0.80 -1.50 8.69
N SER A 88 -1.71 -1.30 7.74
CA SER A 88 -1.85 -0.05 6.99
C SER A 88 -2.82 0.96 7.61
N GLU A 89 -3.42 0.65 8.78
CA GLU A 89 -4.49 1.43 9.41
C GLU A 89 -4.15 2.93 9.63
N ASP A 90 -5.07 3.76 9.09
CA ASP A 90 -5.40 5.19 9.24
C ASP A 90 -4.39 6.33 9.10
N LYS A 91 -3.08 6.18 9.36
CA LYS A 91 -2.18 7.36 9.34
C LYS A 91 -1.35 7.53 8.07
N ILE A 92 -1.29 6.52 7.20
CA ILE A 92 -0.17 6.36 6.24
C ILE A 92 -0.62 6.16 4.78
N LYS A 93 -1.93 6.17 4.46
CA LYS A 93 -2.42 6.02 3.08
C LYS A 93 -2.08 7.25 2.21
N ASN A 94 -0.92 7.23 1.54
CA ASN A 94 -0.60 8.14 0.43
C ASN A 94 -1.47 7.86 -0.81
N ASN A 95 -1.95 6.62 -0.95
CA ASN A 95 -2.91 6.23 -1.98
C ASN A 95 -4.17 5.73 -1.27
N LYS A 96 -5.16 6.61 -1.11
CA LYS A 96 -6.45 6.27 -0.47
C LYS A 96 -7.23 5.21 -1.25
N ASP A 97 -6.88 5.00 -2.52
CA ASP A 97 -7.58 4.11 -3.43
C ASP A 97 -6.99 2.69 -3.48
N PHE A 98 -5.84 2.45 -2.85
CA PHE A 98 -5.24 1.12 -2.80
C PHE A 98 -5.57 0.39 -1.49
N SER A 99 -6.05 -0.84 -1.62
CA SER A 99 -6.25 -1.79 -0.54
C SER A 99 -5.77 -3.17 -0.97
N TRP A 100 -5.03 -3.85 -0.10
CA TRP A 100 -4.50 -5.19 -0.37
C TRP A 100 -5.63 -6.21 -0.54
N ASP A 101 -6.68 -6.05 0.26
CA ASP A 101 -7.89 -6.83 0.25
C ASP A 101 -8.66 -6.65 -1.08
N SER A 102 -8.82 -5.40 -1.53
CA SER A 102 -9.44 -5.10 -2.83
C SER A 102 -8.63 -5.62 -4.02
N TRP A 103 -7.29 -5.48 -3.98
CA TRP A 103 -6.43 -6.04 -5.02
C TRP A 103 -6.55 -7.57 -5.09
N TYR A 104 -6.46 -8.25 -3.94
CA TYR A 104 -6.55 -9.71 -3.87
C TYR A 104 -7.92 -10.22 -4.36
N GLY A 105 -8.99 -9.57 -3.91
CA GLY A 105 -10.34 -9.87 -4.37
C GLY A 105 -10.46 -9.75 -5.89
N ASN A 106 -9.96 -8.65 -6.45
CA ASN A 106 -9.98 -8.44 -7.90
C ASN A 106 -9.18 -9.48 -8.68
N TRP A 107 -7.98 -9.82 -8.18
CA TRP A 107 -7.13 -10.83 -8.80
C TRP A 107 -7.78 -12.22 -8.76
N ARG A 108 -8.35 -12.61 -7.61
CA ARG A 108 -8.84 -13.98 -7.38
C ARG A 108 -10.21 -14.24 -7.99
N TYR A 109 -11.12 -13.29 -7.89
CA TYR A 109 -12.53 -13.44 -8.25
C TYR A 109 -12.98 -12.52 -9.40
N GLY A 110 -12.07 -11.72 -9.97
CA GLY A 110 -12.40 -10.79 -11.04
C GLY A 110 -13.13 -9.57 -10.51
N TRP A 111 -14.35 -9.30 -10.97
CA TRP A 111 -15.17 -8.18 -10.48
C TRP A 111 -15.81 -8.53 -9.14
N ALA A 112 -14.97 -8.94 -8.18
CA ALA A 112 -15.38 -9.46 -6.90
C ALA A 112 -16.24 -8.41 -6.18
N THR A 113 -17.52 -8.70 -6.02
CA THR A 113 -18.34 -7.97 -5.06
C THR A 113 -17.75 -8.21 -3.67
N GLU A 114 -17.73 -7.19 -2.82
CA GLU A 114 -17.19 -7.24 -1.44
C GLU A 114 -17.64 -8.49 -0.65
N GLY A 115 -18.80 -9.06 -1.01
CA GLY A 115 -19.33 -10.30 -0.45
C GLY A 115 -18.46 -11.54 -0.65
N HIS A 116 -17.76 -11.72 -1.78
CA HIS A 116 -16.90 -12.89 -2.01
C HIS A 116 -15.67 -12.87 -1.12
N LEU A 117 -15.03 -11.70 -1.02
CA LEU A 117 -13.89 -11.52 -0.13
C LEU A 117 -14.30 -11.69 1.32
N TYR A 118 -15.43 -11.11 1.72
CA TYR A 118 -15.99 -11.29 3.06
C TYR A 118 -16.23 -12.77 3.40
N GLN A 119 -16.84 -13.53 2.49
CA GLN A 119 -17.07 -14.97 2.70
C GLN A 119 -15.76 -15.75 2.84
N ALA A 120 -14.78 -15.51 1.97
CA ALA A 120 -13.49 -16.18 2.03
C ALA A 120 -12.76 -15.88 3.36
N VAL A 121 -12.76 -14.60 3.78
CA VAL A 121 -12.16 -14.20 5.07
C VAL A 121 -12.88 -14.86 6.23
N ARG A 122 -14.21 -14.96 6.18
CA ARG A 122 -15.01 -15.59 7.23
C ARG A 122 -14.72 -17.09 7.33
N SER A 123 -14.72 -17.79 6.20
CA SER A 123 -14.41 -19.22 6.14
C SER A 123 -13.01 -19.51 6.67
N LEU A 124 -12.00 -18.74 6.24
CA LEU A 124 -10.64 -18.85 6.76
C LEU A 124 -10.57 -18.66 8.28
N SER A 125 -11.30 -17.68 8.81
CA SER A 125 -11.39 -17.44 10.26
C SER A 125 -12.05 -18.63 10.98
N GLU A 126 -13.15 -19.15 10.45
CA GLU A 126 -13.85 -20.32 11.00
C GLU A 126 -12.93 -21.56 10.99
N ASP A 127 -12.15 -21.78 9.92
CA ASP A 127 -11.22 -22.91 9.82
C ASP A 127 -10.06 -22.82 10.80
N ILE A 128 -9.55 -21.61 11.05
CA ILE A 128 -8.53 -21.37 12.07
C ILE A 128 -9.09 -21.62 13.48
N GLU A 129 -10.30 -21.11 13.77
CA GLU A 129 -10.93 -21.25 15.09
C GLU A 129 -11.32 -22.71 15.40
N ASN A 130 -11.78 -23.45 14.40
CA ASN A 130 -12.15 -24.85 14.52
C ASN A 130 -10.96 -25.82 14.39
N ASN A 131 -9.73 -25.30 14.27
CA ASN A 131 -8.50 -26.08 14.13
C ASN A 131 -8.50 -27.02 12.89
N ASN A 132 -9.17 -26.57 11.83
CA ASN A 132 -9.21 -27.23 10.52
C ASN A 132 -8.11 -26.68 9.57
N ALA A 133 -7.42 -25.61 9.97
CA ALA A 133 -6.32 -25.02 9.22
C ALA A 133 -5.07 -25.92 9.17
N SER A 134 -4.29 -25.81 8.09
CA SER A 134 -3.01 -26.52 7.96
C SER A 134 -1.97 -26.04 8.99
N THR A 135 -0.98 -26.89 9.27
CA THR A 135 0.09 -26.56 10.23
C THR A 135 0.94 -25.38 9.72
N GLU A 136 1.16 -25.32 8.42
CA GLU A 136 1.86 -24.25 7.71
C GLU A 136 1.14 -22.91 7.88
N LEU A 137 -0.19 -22.89 7.69
CA LEU A 137 -1.01 -21.70 7.82
C LEU A 137 -1.06 -21.19 9.28
N LEU A 138 -1.18 -22.10 10.25
CA LEU A 138 -1.11 -21.74 11.68
C LEU A 138 0.27 -21.19 12.07
N ARG A 139 1.34 -21.74 11.48
CA ARG A 139 2.70 -21.23 11.68
C ARG A 139 2.86 -19.83 11.09
N LEU A 140 2.35 -19.60 9.88
CA LEU A 140 2.33 -18.28 9.25
C LEU A 140 1.56 -17.28 10.10
N LEU A 141 0.36 -17.63 10.57
CA LEU A 141 -0.45 -16.80 11.47
C LEU A 141 0.34 -16.40 12.72
N LYS A 142 1.07 -17.35 13.33
CA LYS A 142 1.91 -17.07 14.50
C LYS A 142 3.02 -16.08 14.18
N LEU A 143 3.71 -16.24 13.05
CA LEU A 143 4.78 -15.33 12.61
C LEU A 143 4.24 -13.92 12.36
N LEU A 144 3.08 -13.80 11.71
CA LEU A 144 2.42 -12.52 11.44
C LEU A 144 2.01 -11.81 12.73
N LYS A 145 1.42 -12.53 13.70
CA LYS A 145 1.09 -11.99 15.03
C LYS A 145 2.33 -11.49 15.77
N MET A 146 3.40 -12.29 15.80
CA MET A 146 4.65 -11.90 16.45
C MET A 146 5.27 -10.65 15.81
N SER A 147 5.22 -10.55 14.48
CA SER A 147 5.68 -9.37 13.75
C SER A 147 4.89 -8.12 14.14
N LYS A 148 3.55 -8.21 14.19
CA LYS A 148 2.69 -7.08 14.58
C LYS A 148 3.00 -6.60 16.00
N SER A 149 3.12 -7.51 16.97
CA SER A 149 3.46 -7.15 18.35
C SER A 149 4.84 -6.49 18.48
N SER A 150 5.82 -6.91 17.67
CA SER A 150 7.14 -6.26 17.62
C SER A 150 7.09 -4.84 17.05
N LEU A 151 6.17 -4.57 16.12
CA LEU A 151 5.98 -3.22 15.57
C LEU A 151 5.36 -2.29 16.61
N GLU A 152 4.34 -2.75 17.34
CA GLU A 152 3.66 -1.98 18.38
C GLU A 152 4.56 -1.66 19.59
N SER A 153 5.54 -2.53 19.91
CA SER A 153 6.48 -2.29 21.01
C SER A 153 7.62 -1.32 20.70
N THR A 154 7.77 -0.90 19.44
CA THR A 154 8.86 -0.01 18.99
C THR A 154 8.38 1.43 18.71
N THR A 155 7.08 1.67 18.87
CA THR A 155 6.41 2.98 18.86
C THR A 155 6.10 3.42 20.28
#